data_AF-A0A9D6ZI77-F1
#
_entry.id   AF-A0A9D6ZI77-F1
#
_cell.length_a   1.000
_cell.length_b   1.000
_cell.length_c   1.000
_cell.angle_alpha   90.00
_cell.angle_beta   90.00
_cell.angle_gamma   90.00
#
_symmetry.space_group_name_H-M   'P 1'
#
loop_
_entity.id
_entity.type
_entity.pdbx_description
1 polymer ?
#
loop_
_entity_poly.entity_id
_entity_poly.type
_entity_poly.pdbx_seq_one_letter_code
_entity_poly.pdbx_strand_id
1 'polypeptide(L)'
;MAARRTGRGREARTATGTVVRVVRDPQAMHELGRRMGAALPPGTLVALDGPLGAGKTVLTQGLADGLGIDPREVTSPSFTLCRIHAGPTTLVHIDLYRLAGEADAHDAGLLEWLDEPRDALVVVEWFERLGRAPADVRVRIAFAGPGVRRVSLTVPPAVATALRRRSPPADRRESRAETQRRRSAETRGT
;
A
#
# COMPACT_ATOMS: atom_id res chain seq x y z
N MET A 1 -14.60 -29.42 -26.52
CA MET A 1 -15.51 -28.85 -25.50
C MET A 1 -14.68 -28.43 -24.29
N ALA A 2 -14.15 -27.20 -24.29
CA ALA A 2 -13.33 -26.69 -23.20
C ALA A 2 -14.20 -26.41 -21.96
N ALA A 3 -13.78 -26.96 -20.82
CA ALA A 3 -14.46 -26.83 -19.55
C ALA A 3 -14.53 -25.36 -19.11
N ARG A 4 -15.75 -24.91 -18.81
CA ARG A 4 -16.02 -23.65 -18.10
C ARG A 4 -15.41 -23.77 -16.71
N ARG A 5 -14.25 -23.16 -16.47
CA ARG A 5 -13.79 -22.85 -15.10
C ARG A 5 -14.64 -21.69 -14.61
N THR A 6 -15.72 -22.02 -13.90
CA THR A 6 -16.48 -21.10 -13.08
C THR A 6 -15.52 -20.38 -12.14
N GLY A 7 -15.41 -19.05 -12.30
CA GLY A 7 -14.63 -18.18 -11.42
C GLY A 7 -15.04 -18.43 -9.98
N ARG A 8 -14.07 -18.79 -9.14
CA ARG A 8 -14.30 -19.03 -7.73
C ARG A 8 -14.37 -17.66 -7.07
N GLY A 9 -15.57 -17.09 -7.00
CA GLY A 9 -15.82 -15.81 -6.36
C GLY A 9 -15.20 -15.77 -4.96
N ARG A 10 -14.60 -14.63 -4.63
CA ARG A 10 -13.90 -14.36 -3.36
C ARG A 10 -14.90 -14.28 -2.20
N GLU A 11 -15.42 -15.41 -1.74
CA GLU A 11 -16.26 -15.49 -0.54
C GLU A 11 -15.42 -15.21 0.71
N ALA A 12 -15.81 -14.19 1.48
CA ALA A 12 -15.07 -13.77 2.67
C ALA A 12 -15.47 -14.59 3.92
N ARG A 13 -14.46 -15.01 4.72
CA ARG A 13 -14.21 -14.50 6.10
C ARG A 13 -13.19 -15.36 6.87
N THR A 14 -11.90 -15.02 6.75
CA THR A 14 -10.94 -15.26 7.85
C THR A 14 -11.14 -14.16 8.89
N ALA A 15 -11.02 -14.45 10.19
CA ALA A 15 -11.09 -13.43 11.24
C ALA A 15 -10.11 -12.29 10.93
N THR A 16 -10.56 -11.04 10.93
CA THR A 16 -9.70 -9.87 10.66
C THR A 16 -9.40 -9.10 11.94
N GLY A 17 -8.17 -8.62 12.09
CA GLY A 17 -7.79 -7.71 13.18
C GLY A 17 -7.87 -6.25 12.74
N THR A 18 -8.38 -5.38 13.61
CA THR A 18 -8.33 -3.92 13.39
C THR A 18 -7.12 -3.31 14.08
N VAL A 19 -6.36 -2.49 13.35
CA VAL A 19 -5.22 -1.72 13.85
C VAL A 19 -5.43 -0.25 13.47
N VAL A 20 -5.33 0.64 14.46
CA VAL A 20 -5.40 2.09 14.23
C VAL A 20 -4.03 2.72 14.48
N ARG A 21 -3.62 3.64 13.61
CA ARG A 21 -2.37 4.40 13.71
C ARG A 21 -2.64 5.89 13.54
N VAL A 22 -1.93 6.69 14.32
CA VAL A 22 -1.77 8.13 14.07
C VAL A 22 -0.47 8.29 13.30
N VAL A 23 -0.56 8.86 12.11
CA VAL A 23 0.56 9.12 11.19
C VAL A 23 0.75 10.63 11.12
N ARG A 24 1.93 11.12 11.47
CA ARG A 24 2.17 12.56 11.69
C ARG A 24 2.76 13.30 10.50
N ASP A 25 3.28 12.56 9.52
CA ASP A 25 4.00 13.11 8.36
C ASP A 25 4.03 12.08 7.21
N PRO A 26 4.44 12.49 6.00
CA PRO A 26 4.56 11.58 4.85
C PRO A 26 5.57 10.44 5.05
N GLN A 27 6.67 10.67 5.77
CA GLN A 27 7.68 9.64 6.02
C GLN A 27 7.12 8.50 6.89
N ALA A 28 6.33 8.83 7.90
CA ALA A 28 5.62 7.87 8.74
C ALA A 28 4.52 7.12 7.97
N MET A 29 3.91 7.75 6.96
CA MET A 29 2.98 7.08 6.04
C MET A 29 3.72 6.07 5.17
N HIS A 30 4.86 6.47 4.59
CA HIS A 30 5.72 5.59 3.80
C HIS A 30 6.20 4.40 4.63
N GLU A 31 6.71 4.62 5.84
CA GLU A 31 7.16 3.56 6.74
C GLU A 31 6.02 2.63 7.20
N LEU A 32 4.78 3.13 7.28
CA LEU A 32 3.62 2.26 7.48
C LEU A 32 3.41 1.36 6.26
N GLY A 33 3.43 1.93 5.05
CA GLY A 33 3.33 1.18 3.79
C GLY A 33 4.42 0.13 3.65
N ARG A 34 5.68 0.48 3.94
CA ARG A 34 6.84 -0.43 3.85
C ARG A 34 6.70 -1.65 4.73
N ARG A 35 6.22 -1.45 5.97
CA ARG A 35 5.93 -2.56 6.88
C ARG A 35 4.77 -3.42 6.43
N MET A 36 3.75 -2.81 5.81
CA MET A 36 2.66 -3.58 5.21
C MET A 36 3.18 -4.40 4.04
N GLY A 37 3.97 -3.84 3.14
CA GLY A 37 4.50 -4.53 1.97
C GLY A 37 5.34 -5.74 2.35
N ALA A 38 6.20 -5.59 3.37
CA ALA A 38 7.02 -6.67 3.88
C ALA A 38 6.24 -7.77 4.64
N ALA A 39 5.00 -7.50 5.07
CA ALA A 39 4.21 -8.42 5.89
C ALA A 39 3.07 -9.09 5.12
N LEU A 40 2.66 -8.53 3.98
CA LEU A 40 1.56 -9.05 3.17
C LEU A 40 2.08 -10.10 2.19
N PRO A 41 1.41 -11.26 2.07
CA PRO A 41 1.79 -12.26 1.09
C PRO A 41 1.41 -11.80 -0.34
N PRO A 42 2.07 -12.34 -1.38
CA PRO A 42 1.58 -12.29 -2.75
C PRO A 42 0.12 -12.75 -2.85
N GLY A 43 -0.62 -12.25 -3.84
CA GLY A 43 -2.05 -12.53 -4.03
C GLY A 43 -2.98 -11.73 -3.11
N THR A 44 -2.45 -10.76 -2.37
CA THR A 44 -3.27 -9.91 -1.49
C THR A 44 -3.89 -8.74 -2.25
N LEU A 45 -5.20 -8.53 -2.05
CA LEU A 45 -5.92 -7.32 -2.48
C LEU A 45 -6.03 -6.31 -1.32
N VAL A 46 -5.42 -5.15 -1.52
CA VAL A 46 -5.41 -4.01 -0.61
C VAL A 46 -6.34 -2.92 -1.14
N ALA A 47 -7.49 -2.77 -0.49
CA ALA A 47 -8.42 -1.66 -0.71
C ALA A 47 -7.97 -0.43 0.08
N LEU A 48 -7.79 0.71 -0.62
CA LEU A 48 -7.29 1.95 -0.03
C LEU A 48 -8.27 3.11 -0.25
N ASP A 49 -8.92 3.53 0.83
CA ASP A 49 -9.92 4.60 0.85
C ASP A 49 -9.38 5.83 1.61
N GLY A 50 -9.79 7.02 1.16
CA GLY A 50 -9.51 8.26 1.87
C GLY A 50 -9.62 9.48 0.96
N PRO A 51 -9.80 10.68 1.53
CA PRO A 51 -9.98 11.90 0.74
C PRO A 51 -8.75 12.20 -0.15
N LEU A 52 -8.94 13.10 -1.12
CA LEU A 52 -7.84 13.62 -1.93
C LEU A 52 -6.77 14.24 -1.00
N GLY A 53 -5.50 13.98 -1.29
CA GLY A 53 -4.39 14.47 -0.46
C GLY A 53 -4.19 13.73 0.88
N ALA A 54 -4.96 12.67 1.16
CA ALA A 54 -4.80 11.88 2.39
C ALA A 54 -3.44 11.15 2.49
N GLY A 55 -2.74 10.97 1.36
CA GLY A 55 -1.46 10.25 1.30
C GLY A 55 -1.61 8.79 0.88
N LYS A 56 -2.64 8.46 0.09
CA LYS A 56 -2.85 7.11 -0.46
C LYS A 56 -1.66 6.64 -1.29
N THR A 57 -1.25 7.43 -2.29
CA THR A 57 -0.06 7.12 -3.10
C THR A 57 1.23 7.04 -2.29
N VAL A 58 1.40 7.85 -1.23
CA VAL A 58 2.56 7.75 -0.32
C VAL A 58 2.58 6.41 0.43
N LEU A 59 1.40 5.92 0.84
CA LEU A 59 1.28 4.58 1.41
C LEU A 59 1.64 3.51 0.36
N THR A 60 1.18 3.66 -0.88
CA THR A 60 1.48 2.73 -1.98
C THR A 60 2.97 2.70 -2.34
N GLN A 61 3.64 3.85 -2.34
CA GLN A 61 5.11 3.93 -2.47
C GLN A 61 5.81 3.19 -1.33
N GLY A 62 5.33 3.36 -0.10
CA GLY A 62 5.77 2.56 1.03
C GLY A 62 5.59 1.06 0.78
N LEU A 63 4.39 0.62 0.33
CA LEU A 63 4.13 -0.78 -0.01
C LEU A 63 5.15 -1.31 -1.02
N ALA A 64 5.42 -0.57 -2.09
CA ALA A 64 6.39 -0.92 -3.11
C ALA A 64 7.81 -1.13 -2.54
N ASP A 65 8.28 -0.20 -1.70
CA ASP A 65 9.55 -0.31 -0.99
C ASP A 65 9.61 -1.59 -0.12
N GLY A 66 8.52 -1.89 0.58
CA GLY A 66 8.38 -3.13 1.35
C GLY A 66 8.44 -4.41 0.52
N LEU A 67 8.10 -4.34 -0.78
CA LEU A 67 8.16 -5.43 -1.74
C LEU A 67 9.52 -5.50 -2.49
N GLY A 68 10.44 -4.56 -2.21
CA GLY A 68 11.73 -4.47 -2.90
C GLY A 68 11.68 -3.78 -4.26
N ILE A 69 10.66 -2.95 -4.50
CA ILE A 69 10.50 -2.10 -5.70
C ILE A 69 10.98 -0.69 -5.35
N ASP A 70 11.65 0.02 -6.29
CA ASP A 70 12.04 1.41 -6.05
C ASP A 70 10.77 2.30 -5.90
N PRO A 71 10.51 2.88 -4.71
CA PRO A 71 9.33 3.70 -4.50
C PRO A 71 9.29 4.96 -5.38
N ARG A 72 10.43 5.41 -5.93
CA ARG A 72 10.49 6.58 -6.82
C ARG A 72 9.83 6.34 -8.18
N GLU A 73 9.74 5.08 -8.60
CA GLU A 73 9.08 4.69 -9.85
C GLU A 73 7.55 4.55 -9.68
N VAL A 74 7.07 4.52 -8.44
CA VAL A 74 5.65 4.37 -8.13
C VAL A 74 5.00 5.75 -8.02
N THR A 75 4.19 6.06 -9.01
CA THR A 75 3.40 7.31 -9.07
C THR A 75 1.94 6.98 -9.33
N SER A 76 1.03 7.87 -8.90
CA SER A 76 -0.41 7.67 -9.01
C SER A 76 -0.82 7.39 -10.46
N PRO A 77 -1.46 6.24 -10.77
CA PRO A 77 -1.89 5.89 -12.11
C PRO A 77 -3.25 6.52 -12.46
N SER A 78 -3.61 7.68 -11.90
CA SER A 78 -4.97 8.24 -12.01
C SER A 78 -5.46 8.45 -13.45
N PHE A 79 -4.57 8.52 -14.45
CA PHE A 79 -4.93 8.59 -15.87
C PHE A 79 -4.78 7.26 -16.61
N THR A 80 -3.78 6.44 -16.27
CA THR A 80 -3.59 5.12 -16.87
C THR A 80 -4.48 4.05 -16.24
N LEU A 81 -5.16 4.40 -15.13
CA LEU A 81 -5.99 3.58 -14.25
C LEU A 81 -5.26 2.44 -13.55
N CYS A 82 -4.28 1.82 -14.20
CA CYS A 82 -3.48 0.72 -13.69
C CYS A 82 -2.01 0.91 -14.08
N ARG A 83 -1.10 0.48 -13.20
CA ARG A 83 0.33 0.28 -13.47
C ARG A 83 0.82 -0.99 -12.80
N ILE A 84 1.73 -1.68 -13.48
CA ILE A 84 2.37 -2.89 -12.98
C ILE A 84 3.84 -2.54 -12.71
N HIS A 85 4.28 -2.77 -11.49
CA HIS A 85 5.66 -2.56 -11.06
C HIS A 85 6.28 -3.93 -10.77
N ALA A 86 7.28 -4.30 -11.56
CA ALA A 86 7.99 -5.55 -11.40
C ALA A 86 8.96 -5.48 -10.21
N GLY A 87 9.05 -6.57 -9.47
CA GLY A 87 9.95 -6.72 -8.33
C GLY A 87 9.91 -8.15 -7.81
N PRO A 88 10.57 -8.44 -6.67
CA PRO A 88 10.49 -9.75 -6.01
C PRO A 88 9.05 -10.24 -5.80
N THR A 89 8.14 -9.32 -5.52
CA THR A 89 6.69 -9.52 -5.62
C THR A 89 6.12 -8.40 -6.47
N THR A 90 5.37 -8.75 -7.52
CA THR A 90 4.78 -7.76 -8.44
C THR A 90 3.76 -6.90 -7.69
N LEU A 91 3.82 -5.60 -7.89
CA LEU A 91 2.82 -4.66 -7.41
C LEU A 91 1.94 -4.22 -8.58
N VAL A 92 0.63 -4.44 -8.47
CA VAL A 92 -0.37 -3.88 -9.38
C VAL A 92 -1.04 -2.72 -8.66
N HIS A 93 -0.82 -1.51 -9.15
CA HIS A 93 -1.36 -0.28 -8.58
C HIS A 93 -2.51 0.22 -9.46
N ILE A 94 -3.71 0.23 -8.90
CA ILE A 94 -4.94 0.69 -9.55
C ILE A 94 -5.44 1.96 -8.86
N ASP A 95 -5.97 2.91 -9.62
CA ASP A 95 -6.61 4.13 -9.10
C ASP A 95 -7.97 4.33 -9.79
N LEU A 96 -9.03 4.29 -8.99
CA LEU A 96 -10.42 4.40 -9.47
C LEU A 96 -11.00 5.81 -9.35
N TYR A 97 -10.21 6.83 -9.01
CA TYR A 97 -10.70 8.20 -8.77
C TYR A 97 -11.58 8.75 -9.91
N ARG A 98 -11.26 8.39 -11.15
CA ARG A 98 -11.95 8.87 -12.35
C ARG A 98 -13.15 8.03 -12.79
N LEU A 99 -13.36 6.85 -12.20
CA LEU A 99 -14.40 5.92 -12.63
C LEU A 99 -15.68 6.12 -11.82
N ALA A 100 -16.85 6.11 -12.47
CA ALA A 100 -18.13 6.30 -11.80
C ALA A 100 -18.52 5.12 -10.91
N GLY A 101 -18.03 3.92 -11.22
CA GLY A 101 -18.22 2.74 -10.38
C GLY A 101 -17.68 1.46 -10.99
N GLU A 102 -18.24 0.33 -10.54
CA GLU A 102 -17.82 -1.03 -10.93
C GLU A 102 -17.97 -1.30 -12.44
N ALA A 103 -19.03 -0.80 -13.09
CA ALA A 103 -19.22 -0.97 -14.52
C ALA A 103 -18.07 -0.35 -15.34
N ASP A 104 -17.68 0.88 -15.03
CA ASP A 104 -16.53 1.53 -15.67
C ASP A 104 -15.22 0.77 -15.40
N ALA A 105 -15.06 0.19 -14.21
CA ALA A 105 -13.89 -0.61 -13.87
C ALA A 105 -13.85 -1.94 -14.64
N HIS A 106 -15.02 -2.55 -14.88
CA HIS A 106 -15.19 -3.70 -15.77
C HIS A 106 -14.81 -3.36 -17.21
N ASP A 107 -15.35 -2.26 -17.75
CA ASP A 107 -15.09 -1.84 -19.12
C ASP A 107 -13.61 -1.46 -19.34
N ALA A 108 -12.95 -0.99 -18.29
CA ALA A 108 -11.50 -0.74 -18.26
C ALA A 108 -10.64 -2.02 -18.09
N GLY A 109 -11.25 -3.20 -17.96
CA GLY A 109 -10.55 -4.48 -17.80
C GLY A 109 -9.88 -4.67 -16.43
N LEU A 110 -10.33 -3.97 -15.39
CA LEU A 110 -9.68 -3.97 -14.08
C LEU A 110 -10.15 -5.11 -13.16
N LEU A 111 -11.34 -5.69 -13.40
CA LEU A 111 -11.90 -6.71 -12.51
C LEU A 111 -11.04 -7.98 -12.40
N GLU A 112 -10.30 -8.33 -13.45
CA GLU A 112 -9.44 -9.52 -13.44
C GLU A 112 -8.43 -9.48 -12.29
N TRP A 113 -7.88 -8.30 -11.98
CA TRP A 113 -6.96 -8.11 -10.86
C TRP A 113 -7.65 -8.16 -9.49
N LEU A 114 -8.94 -7.84 -9.43
CA LEU A 114 -9.72 -7.85 -8.19
C LEU A 114 -10.15 -9.27 -7.81
N ASP A 115 -10.52 -10.06 -8.81
CA ASP A 115 -10.97 -11.44 -8.64
C ASP A 115 -9.78 -12.40 -8.51
N GLU A 116 -8.75 -12.23 -9.35
CA GLU A 116 -7.57 -13.10 -9.40
C GLU A 116 -6.27 -12.29 -9.32
N PRO A 117 -5.87 -11.82 -8.13
CA PRO A 117 -4.59 -11.12 -7.92
C PRO A 117 -3.34 -11.99 -8.19
N ARG A 118 -3.50 -13.31 -8.39
CA ARG A 118 -2.43 -14.28 -8.69
C ARG A 118 -1.27 -14.16 -7.69
N ASP A 119 -0.05 -13.99 -8.19
CA ASP A 119 1.17 -13.81 -7.39
C ASP A 119 1.54 -12.32 -7.20
N ALA A 120 0.61 -11.40 -7.49
CA ALA A 120 0.81 -9.97 -7.32
C ALA A 120 0.14 -9.47 -6.03
N LEU A 121 0.72 -8.42 -5.45
CA LEU A 121 0.02 -7.60 -4.47
C LEU A 121 -0.72 -6.51 -5.23
N VAL A 122 -2.05 -6.48 -5.13
CA VAL A 122 -2.90 -5.52 -5.82
C VAL A 122 -3.33 -4.43 -4.85
N VAL A 123 -2.96 -3.18 -5.15
CA VAL A 123 -3.38 -2.01 -4.38
C VAL A 123 -4.35 -1.20 -5.21
N VAL A 124 -5.52 -0.92 -4.66
CA VAL A 124 -6.57 -0.16 -5.35
C VAL A 124 -6.92 1.08 -4.55
N GLU A 125 -6.56 2.24 -5.08
CA GLU A 125 -6.98 3.53 -4.55
C GLU A 125 -8.42 3.83 -4.94
N TRP A 126 -9.15 4.51 -4.04
CA TRP A 126 -10.56 4.86 -4.21
C TRP A 126 -11.46 3.63 -4.36
N PHE A 127 -11.15 2.59 -3.60
CA PHE A 127 -11.84 1.31 -3.66
C PHE A 127 -13.34 1.44 -3.34
N GLU A 128 -13.75 2.49 -2.61
CA GLU A 128 -15.16 2.81 -2.39
C GLU A 128 -15.99 2.96 -3.68
N ARG A 129 -15.36 3.24 -4.84
CA ARG A 129 -16.04 3.30 -6.15
C ARG A 129 -16.62 1.95 -6.57
N LEU A 130 -16.10 0.84 -6.04
CA LEU A 130 -16.62 -0.51 -6.25
C LEU A 130 -17.71 -0.91 -5.24
N GLY A 131 -18.18 0.04 -4.42
CA GLY A 131 -19.21 -0.21 -3.43
C GLY A 131 -18.78 -1.20 -2.35
N ARG A 132 -19.43 -2.37 -2.30
CA ARG A 132 -19.23 -3.39 -1.25
C ARG A 132 -18.33 -4.56 -1.68
N ALA A 133 -17.54 -4.38 -2.75
CA ALA A 133 -16.61 -5.40 -3.24
C ALA A 133 -15.70 -5.95 -2.11
N PRO A 134 -15.40 -7.26 -2.07
CA PRO A 134 -14.55 -7.86 -1.05
C PRO A 134 -13.08 -7.44 -1.22
N ALA A 135 -12.33 -7.40 -0.12
CA ALA A 135 -10.88 -7.19 -0.10
C ALA A 135 -10.29 -7.89 1.12
N ASP A 136 -9.03 -8.37 1.04
CA ASP A 136 -8.39 -9.03 2.18
C ASP A 136 -7.89 -8.01 3.20
N VAL A 137 -7.44 -6.86 2.70
CA VAL A 137 -6.95 -5.73 3.49
C VAL A 137 -7.75 -4.50 3.13
N ARG A 138 -8.25 -3.80 4.15
CA ARG A 138 -8.84 -2.46 3.99
C ARG A 138 -8.03 -1.44 4.76
N VAL A 139 -7.69 -0.36 4.09
CA VAL A 139 -7.02 0.79 4.66
C VAL A 139 -7.90 2.00 4.47
N ARG A 140 -8.28 2.65 5.57
CA ARG A 140 -8.97 3.93 5.55
C ARG A 140 -8.07 5.01 6.14
N ILE A 141 -7.81 6.05 5.35
CA ILE A 141 -7.05 7.22 5.77
C ILE A 141 -8.01 8.39 5.98
N ALA A 142 -7.97 9.00 7.16
CA ALA A 142 -8.73 10.21 7.48
C ALA A 142 -7.80 11.32 7.99
N PHE A 143 -8.14 12.59 7.73
CA PHE A 143 -7.45 13.72 8.34
C PHE A 143 -7.74 13.76 9.85
N ALA A 144 -6.73 14.09 10.65
CA ALA A 144 -6.81 14.18 12.10
C ALA A 144 -6.11 15.44 12.65
N GLY A 145 -5.91 16.44 11.79
CA GLY A 145 -5.21 17.69 12.08
C GLY A 145 -4.23 18.08 10.97
N PRO A 146 -3.59 19.26 11.04
CA PRO A 146 -2.60 19.69 10.06
C PRO A 146 -1.43 18.70 9.96
N GLY A 147 -1.26 18.08 8.79
CA GLY A 147 -0.23 17.05 8.55
C GLY A 147 -0.50 15.69 9.22
N VAL A 148 -1.51 15.57 10.08
CA VAL A 148 -1.80 14.35 10.85
C VAL A 148 -2.93 13.56 10.19
N ARG A 149 -2.73 12.24 10.08
CA ARG A 149 -3.69 11.29 9.55
C ARG A 149 -4.00 10.21 10.57
N ARG A 150 -5.25 9.78 10.63
CA ARG A 150 -5.67 8.55 11.30
C ARG A 150 -5.81 7.47 10.23
N VAL A 151 -5.01 6.42 10.33
CA VAL A 151 -5.05 5.26 9.44
C VAL A 151 -5.69 4.09 10.17
N SER A 152 -6.78 3.57 9.64
CA SER A 152 -7.49 2.40 10.16
C SER A 152 -7.28 1.23 9.21
N LEU A 153 -6.75 0.13 9.73
CA LEU A 153 -6.36 -1.06 8.98
C LEU A 153 -7.22 -2.22 9.44
N THR A 154 -7.92 -2.86 8.51
CA THR A 154 -8.53 -4.17 8.71
C THR A 154 -7.70 -5.17 7.91
N VAL A 155 -6.99 -6.05 8.60
CA VAL A 155 -5.98 -6.93 8.01
C VAL A 155 -6.12 -8.36 8.59
N PRO A 156 -5.54 -9.38 7.95
CA PRO A 156 -5.42 -10.71 8.55
C PRO A 156 -4.71 -10.67 9.91
N PRO A 157 -4.99 -11.57 10.87
CA PRO A 157 -4.49 -11.48 12.25
C PRO A 157 -2.96 -11.58 12.35
N ALA A 158 -2.33 -12.40 11.49
CA ALA A 158 -0.89 -12.50 11.39
C ALA A 158 -0.25 -11.14 11.03
N VAL A 159 -0.84 -10.45 10.04
CA VAL A 159 -0.42 -9.11 9.61
C VAL A 159 -0.67 -8.08 10.71
N ALA A 160 -1.83 -8.15 11.39
CA ALA A 160 -2.14 -7.26 12.52
C ALA A 160 -1.06 -7.35 13.61
N THR A 161 -0.57 -8.55 13.89
CA THR A 161 0.47 -8.81 14.89
C THR A 161 1.80 -8.21 14.47
N ALA A 162 2.21 -8.38 13.21
CA ALA A 162 3.43 -7.77 12.66
C ALA A 162 3.38 -6.23 12.75
N LEU A 163 2.25 -5.62 12.37
CA LEU A 163 2.07 -4.16 12.37
C LEU A 163 1.94 -3.55 13.78
N ARG A 164 1.68 -4.35 14.81
CA ARG A 164 1.67 -3.92 16.22
C ARG A 164 3.06 -3.69 16.80
N ARG A 165 4.08 -4.36 16.27
CA ARG A 165 5.46 -4.13 16.68
C ARG A 165 5.90 -2.72 16.25
N ARG A 166 6.42 -1.94 17.20
CA ARG A 166 7.02 -0.63 16.89
C ARG A 166 8.28 -0.88 16.05
N SER A 167 8.47 -0.10 14.98
CA SER A 167 9.80 0.01 14.37
C SER A 167 10.74 0.65 15.42
N PRO A 168 12.00 0.22 15.52
CA PRO A 168 13.03 1.04 16.13
C PRO A 168 13.05 2.41 15.43
N PRO A 169 13.30 3.52 16.15
CA PRO A 169 13.38 4.83 15.52
C PRO A 169 14.42 4.83 14.38
N ALA A 170 14.03 5.40 13.23
CA ALA A 170 14.82 5.43 12.00
C ALA A 170 16.13 6.26 12.10
N ASP A 171 16.32 6.96 13.21
CA ASP A 171 17.28 8.06 13.38
C ASP A 171 18.76 7.65 13.59
N ARG A 172 19.08 6.35 13.59
CA ARG A 172 20.46 5.90 13.89
C ARG A 172 21.36 5.71 12.66
N ARG A 173 20.83 5.75 11.44
CA ARG A 173 21.64 5.53 10.22
C ARG A 173 22.14 6.83 9.58
N GLU A 174 21.38 7.92 9.62
CA GLU A 174 21.81 9.22 9.08
C GLU A 174 22.76 9.95 10.02
N SER A 175 22.53 9.90 11.33
CA SER A 175 23.43 10.48 12.34
C SER A 175 24.88 9.96 12.25
N ARG A 176 25.06 8.66 11.97
CA ARG A 176 26.41 8.08 11.79
C ARG A 176 27.05 8.53 10.48
N ALA A 177 26.30 8.55 9.38
CA ALA A 177 26.84 8.97 8.09
C ALA A 177 27.23 10.46 8.07
N GLU A 178 26.49 11.33 8.76
CA GLU A 178 26.82 12.76 8.84
C GLU A 178 27.95 13.04 9.84
N THR A 179 27.98 12.35 10.98
CA THR A 179 29.09 12.45 11.95
C THR A 179 30.41 11.95 11.34
N GLN A 180 30.37 10.94 10.49
CA GLN A 180 31.55 10.37 9.83
C GLN A 180 32.03 11.24 8.64
N ARG A 181 31.12 11.97 7.99
CA ARG A 181 31.47 12.99 6.97
C ARG A 181 32.09 14.24 7.60
N ARG A 182 31.58 14.71 8.74
CA ARG A 182 32.15 15.86 9.49
C ARG A 182 33.56 15.56 10.01
N ARG A 183 33.78 14.38 10.61
CA ARG A 183 35.12 13.95 11.07
C ARG A 183 36.14 13.80 9.94
N SER A 184 35.72 13.34 8.77
CA SER A 184 36.63 13.18 7.61
C SER A 184 37.03 14.51 6.95
N ALA A 185 36.25 15.57 7.13
CA ALA A 185 36.55 16.91 6.62
C ALA A 185 37.57 17.65 7.50
N GLU A 186 37.58 17.39 8.81
CA GLU A 186 38.49 18.04 9.78
C GLU A 186 39.93 17.49 9.71
N THR A 187 40.15 16.26 9.25
CA THR A 187 41.50 15.64 9.18
C THR A 187 42.28 15.99 7.90
N ARG A 188 41.68 16.69 6.92
CA ARG A 188 42.34 17.07 5.65
C ARG A 188 42.78 18.54 5.59
N GLY A 189 42.71 19.27 6.70
CA GLY A 189 42.94 20.70 6.79
C GLY A 189 44.19 21.14 7.58
N THR A 190 45.11 20.23 7.87
CA THR A 190 46.42 20.50 8.51
C THR A 190 47.51 19.81 7.71
#